data_AF-A0A932PH69-F1
#
_entry.id   AF-A0A932PH69-F1
#
_cell.length_a   1.000
_cell.length_b   1.000
_cell.length_c   1.000
_cell.angle_alpha   90.00
_cell.angle_beta   90.00
_cell.angle_gamma   90.00
#
_symmetry.space_group_name_H-M   'P 1'
#
loop_
_entity.id
_entity.type
_entity.pdbx_description
1 polymer ?
#
loop_
_entity_poly.entity_id
_entity_poly.type
_entity_poly.pdbx_seq_one_letter_code
_entity_poly.pdbx_strand_id
1 'polypeptide(L)'
;MKIARCAQRCRGGWLFVMVTLTAAISLGEEAREQKLVAVPELFIPLTEPPCSYCSTQHRKRLIDDSDLVLAWIRGAHNGGAIPVRHFLAGPRVINDTYGLFFYDPDGGYVAAYKKDYGYRFYGWRNGVMVVEGRDGTLWSALSGVALAGAQKGKRLERIPSLTTQWGHWMMLHPESTAYDLFDGQKYKVTPLPESNRSDSQKSRGPGDSRLPAETEVLGVEAGDRTIVFPLDHRTERACFTAVVNAQPAVVFWYGPTRSAAAFRSVVEGRSLTFYADKISPETAPFKDKETGTRWTLAGRGVDGPLKGQELTWVPSIQCRWFAWSAEYPQTEVWNAASN
;
A
#
# COMPACT_ATOMS: atom_id res chain seq x y z
N MET A 1 -25.94 -55.71 -65.77
CA MET A 1 -27.04 -54.74 -65.94
C MET A 1 -28.00 -54.92 -64.77
N LYS A 2 -28.22 -53.88 -63.96
CA LYS A 2 -29.06 -53.82 -62.73
C LYS A 2 -28.74 -54.85 -61.63
N ILE A 3 -28.12 -54.35 -60.57
CA ILE A 3 -27.65 -55.09 -59.39
C ILE A 3 -28.83 -55.47 -58.49
N ALA A 4 -28.97 -56.76 -58.23
CA ALA A 4 -29.81 -57.31 -57.17
C ALA A 4 -29.15 -57.09 -55.80
N ARG A 5 -29.94 -56.91 -54.73
CA ARG A 5 -29.53 -57.36 -53.40
C ARG A 5 -30.73 -57.72 -52.52
N CYS A 6 -30.73 -59.00 -52.20
CA CYS A 6 -31.60 -59.73 -51.30
C CYS A 6 -31.28 -59.38 -49.85
N ALA A 7 -32.31 -59.46 -49.00
CA ALA A 7 -32.24 -59.28 -47.56
C ALA A 7 -31.36 -60.35 -46.88
N GLN A 8 -30.62 -59.93 -45.86
CA GLN A 8 -30.16 -60.85 -44.82
C GLN A 8 -30.12 -60.16 -43.46
N ARG A 9 -30.83 -60.79 -42.54
CA ARG A 9 -31.01 -60.46 -41.12
C ARG A 9 -29.68 -60.64 -40.40
N CYS A 10 -29.21 -59.64 -39.65
CA CYS A 10 -28.14 -59.83 -38.66
C CYS A 10 -28.48 -59.20 -37.33
N ARG A 11 -28.12 -59.95 -36.29
CA ARG A 11 -28.47 -59.84 -34.88
C ARG A 11 -27.89 -58.58 -34.23
N GLY A 12 -28.62 -58.07 -33.25
CA GLY A 12 -28.22 -56.94 -32.41
C GLY A 12 -27.01 -57.25 -31.53
N GLY A 13 -26.13 -56.25 -31.44
CA GLY A 13 -25.22 -56.04 -30.33
C GLY A 13 -25.41 -54.59 -29.88
N TRP A 14 -25.93 -54.38 -28.67
CA TRP A 14 -26.01 -53.06 -28.06
C TRP A 14 -24.61 -52.67 -27.57
N LEU A 15 -23.94 -51.75 -28.26
CA LEU A 15 -22.80 -51.04 -27.68
C LEU A 15 -23.35 -49.96 -26.73
N PHE A 16 -23.21 -50.20 -25.42
CA PHE A 16 -23.35 -49.16 -24.42
C PHE A 16 -22.13 -48.23 -24.50
N VAL A 17 -22.28 -47.07 -25.12
CA VAL A 17 -21.32 -45.97 -24.97
C VAL A 17 -21.65 -45.28 -23.65
N MET A 18 -20.88 -45.58 -22.60
CA MET A 18 -20.88 -44.78 -21.37
C MET A 18 -20.24 -43.43 -21.68
N VAL A 19 -21.08 -42.42 -21.91
CA VAL A 19 -20.66 -41.01 -21.84
C VAL A 19 -20.53 -40.67 -20.36
N THR A 20 -19.32 -40.75 -19.82
CA THR A 20 -19.03 -40.18 -18.51
C THR A 20 -19.07 -38.66 -18.64
N LEU A 21 -20.20 -38.04 -18.29
CA LEU A 21 -20.23 -36.61 -17.98
C LEU A 21 -19.34 -36.37 -16.76
N THR A 22 -18.11 -35.93 -16.99
CA THR A 22 -17.33 -35.25 -15.95
C THR A 22 -18.00 -33.92 -15.68
N ALA A 23 -18.90 -33.88 -14.69
CA ALA A 23 -19.36 -32.64 -14.10
C ALA A 23 -18.13 -31.93 -13.52
N ALA A 24 -17.65 -30.89 -14.20
CA ALA A 24 -16.70 -29.96 -13.62
C ALA A 24 -17.41 -29.30 -12.43
N ILE A 25 -17.06 -29.73 -11.22
CA ILE A 25 -17.44 -29.03 -10.00
C ILE A 25 -16.70 -27.70 -10.05
N SER A 26 -17.40 -26.68 -10.54
CA SER A 26 -17.10 -25.30 -10.19
C SER A 26 -17.19 -25.22 -8.67
N LEU A 27 -16.03 -25.27 -8.00
CA LEU A 27 -15.92 -24.83 -6.63
C LEU A 27 -16.18 -23.32 -6.68
N GLY A 28 -17.46 -22.97 -6.61
CA GLY A 28 -17.89 -21.61 -6.39
C GLY A 28 -17.25 -21.15 -5.10
N GLU A 29 -16.36 -20.17 -5.20
CA GLU A 29 -15.93 -19.37 -4.07
C GLU A 29 -17.20 -18.72 -3.53
N GLU A 30 -17.79 -19.27 -2.47
CA GLU A 30 -18.92 -18.65 -1.79
C GLU A 30 -18.50 -17.22 -1.47
N ALA A 31 -19.15 -16.25 -2.11
CA ALA A 31 -18.86 -14.85 -1.92
C ALA A 31 -19.11 -14.53 -0.44
N ARG A 32 -18.03 -14.50 0.35
CA ARG A 32 -18.06 -14.14 1.78
C ARG A 32 -18.89 -12.87 1.92
N GLU A 33 -19.98 -12.92 2.68
CA GLU A 33 -20.86 -11.78 2.90
C GLU A 33 -20.03 -10.63 3.51
N GLN A 34 -19.74 -9.61 2.72
CA GLN A 34 -18.85 -8.53 3.12
C GLN A 34 -19.62 -7.57 4.03
N LYS A 35 -19.28 -7.56 5.32
CA LYS A 35 -19.96 -6.71 6.29
C LYS A 35 -19.46 -5.28 6.23
N LEU A 36 -20.24 -4.41 5.61
CA LEU A 36 -20.04 -2.95 5.62
C LEU A 36 -20.70 -2.35 6.88
N VAL A 37 -19.91 -1.61 7.66
CA VAL A 37 -20.40 -0.80 8.79
C VAL A 37 -20.31 0.66 8.37
N ALA A 38 -21.45 1.24 7.99
CA ALA A 38 -21.54 2.62 7.52
C ALA A 38 -21.74 3.60 8.68
N VAL A 39 -20.86 4.60 8.79
CA VAL A 39 -20.91 5.70 9.76
C VAL A 39 -20.35 6.99 9.13
N PRO A 40 -20.93 7.47 8.02
CA PRO A 40 -20.29 8.46 7.12
C PRO A 40 -19.99 9.82 7.76
N GLU A 41 -20.76 10.21 8.78
CA GLU A 41 -20.62 11.53 9.44
C GLU A 41 -19.56 11.54 10.55
N LEU A 42 -18.81 10.45 10.73
CA LEU A 42 -17.87 10.32 11.84
C LEU A 42 -16.62 11.21 11.70
N PHE A 43 -16.16 11.45 10.47
CA PHE A 43 -14.96 12.25 10.20
C PHE A 43 -15.24 13.22 9.06
N ILE A 44 -14.83 14.48 9.25
CA ILE A 44 -15.03 15.54 8.27
C ILE A 44 -13.75 15.68 7.44
N PRO A 45 -13.80 15.51 6.10
CA PRO A 45 -12.62 15.60 5.25
C PRO A 45 -12.05 17.02 5.25
N LEU A 46 -10.74 17.13 5.10
CA LEU A 46 -10.07 18.40 4.83
C LEU A 46 -9.92 18.58 3.32
N THR A 47 -10.10 19.81 2.83
CA THR A 47 -9.95 20.12 1.40
C THR A 47 -9.00 21.30 1.23
N GLU A 48 -7.99 21.11 0.38
CA GLU A 48 -7.01 22.12 -0.04
C GLU A 48 -6.46 22.97 1.12
N PRO A 49 -5.88 22.34 2.16
CA PRO A 49 -5.23 23.08 3.23
C PRO A 49 -4.08 23.94 2.67
N PRO A 50 -3.92 25.19 3.14
CA PRO A 50 -2.83 26.06 2.71
C PRO A 50 -1.46 25.43 2.94
N CYS A 51 -0.52 25.69 2.05
CA CYS A 51 0.79 25.06 2.02
C CYS A 51 1.92 26.03 2.36
N SER A 52 3.03 25.45 2.82
CA SER A 52 4.27 26.10 3.21
C SER A 52 5.44 25.15 2.96
N TYR A 53 6.63 25.53 3.42
CA TYR A 53 7.82 24.66 3.39
C TYR A 53 7.98 23.90 4.71
N CYS A 54 8.47 22.66 4.62
CA CYS A 54 8.82 21.85 5.79
C CYS A 54 9.76 22.61 6.74
N SER A 55 10.82 23.25 6.22
CA SER A 55 11.74 24.09 6.99
C SER A 55 11.07 25.26 7.70
N THR A 56 10.02 25.85 7.11
CA THR A 56 9.25 26.92 7.73
C THR A 56 8.39 26.38 8.87
N GLN A 57 7.70 25.25 8.68
CA GLN A 57 6.88 24.65 9.74
C GLN A 57 7.74 24.08 10.87
N HIS A 58 8.88 23.47 10.57
CA HIS A 58 9.82 22.93 11.56
C HIS A 58 10.32 24.03 12.51
N ARG A 59 10.66 25.23 11.98
CA ARG A 59 11.09 26.38 12.81
C ARG A 59 10.02 26.87 13.79
N LYS A 60 8.74 26.60 13.55
CA LYS A 60 7.66 26.94 14.50
C LYS A 60 7.65 26.06 15.74
N ARG A 61 8.34 24.91 15.72
CA ARG A 61 8.41 23.93 16.82
C ARG A 61 7.02 23.45 17.29
N LEU A 62 6.09 23.31 16.33
CA LEU A 62 4.74 22.77 16.56
C LEU A 62 4.63 21.28 16.22
N ILE A 63 5.57 20.75 15.43
CA ILE A 63 5.66 19.34 15.04
C ILE A 63 6.88 18.77 15.76
N ASP A 64 6.68 17.69 16.50
CA ASP A 64 7.78 16.99 17.19
C ASP A 64 8.60 16.18 16.18
N ASP A 65 9.91 16.03 16.41
CA ASP A 65 10.77 15.25 15.51
C ASP A 65 10.33 13.78 15.41
N SER A 66 9.70 13.25 16.46
CA SER A 66 9.15 11.89 16.50
C SER A 66 7.74 11.78 15.90
N ASP A 67 7.08 12.89 15.54
CA ASP A 67 5.74 12.84 14.97
C ASP A 67 5.75 12.07 13.63
N LEU A 68 4.80 11.13 13.52
CA LEU A 68 4.58 10.39 12.28
C LEU A 68 4.13 11.34 11.16
N VAL A 69 4.79 11.24 10.02
CA VAL A 69 4.42 11.93 8.80
C VAL A 69 4.23 10.94 7.66
N LEU A 70 3.25 11.23 6.81
CA LEU A 70 3.25 10.68 5.46
C LEU A 70 4.16 11.56 4.62
N ALA A 71 5.25 11.00 4.09
CA ALA A 71 6.05 11.62 3.06
C ALA A 71 5.62 11.11 1.69
N TRP A 72 5.27 12.02 0.77
CA TRP A 72 5.03 11.67 -0.63
C TRP A 72 6.14 12.27 -1.50
N ILE A 73 6.52 11.56 -2.56
CA ILE A 73 7.63 11.95 -3.42
C ILE A 73 7.09 12.43 -4.77
N ARG A 74 7.58 13.59 -5.22
CA ARG A 74 7.34 14.09 -6.58
C ARG A 74 8.64 14.59 -7.18
N GLY A 75 9.20 13.77 -8.07
CA GLY A 75 10.54 13.97 -8.59
C GLY A 75 11.57 14.09 -7.44
N ALA A 76 12.69 14.74 -7.76
CA ALA A 76 13.85 14.74 -6.90
C ALA A 76 13.69 15.43 -5.53
N HIS A 77 12.91 16.52 -5.48
CA HIS A 77 12.90 17.45 -4.33
C HIS A 77 11.54 18.11 -4.06
N ASN A 78 10.48 17.80 -4.83
CA ASN A 78 9.21 18.54 -4.81
C ASN A 78 8.03 17.74 -4.24
N GLY A 79 8.33 16.72 -3.45
CA GLY A 79 7.33 16.03 -2.63
C GLY A 79 6.89 16.86 -1.44
N GLY A 80 6.46 16.19 -0.39
CA GLY A 80 6.13 16.85 0.87
C GLY A 80 5.89 15.88 2.01
N ALA A 81 5.56 16.44 3.17
CA ALA A 81 5.22 15.68 4.35
C ALA A 81 3.94 16.21 5.01
N ILE A 82 3.07 15.29 5.42
CA ILE A 82 1.84 15.57 6.16
C ILE A 82 2.00 15.06 7.59
N PRO A 83 2.13 15.94 8.60
CA PRO A 83 2.10 15.53 10.00
C PRO A 83 0.75 14.89 10.33
N VAL A 84 0.76 13.60 10.65
CA VAL A 84 -0.47 12.79 10.74
C VAL A 84 -1.40 13.35 11.81
N ARG A 85 -0.86 13.69 12.99
CA ARG A 85 -1.65 14.21 14.13
C ARG A 85 -2.33 15.54 13.86
N HIS A 86 -1.79 16.35 12.95
CA HIS A 86 -2.32 17.68 12.66
C HIS A 86 -3.37 17.67 11.55
N PHE A 87 -3.19 16.82 10.54
CA PHE A 87 -3.98 16.91 9.31
C PHE A 87 -4.75 15.64 8.95
N LEU A 88 -4.35 14.47 9.45
CA LEU A 88 -4.96 13.18 9.07
C LEU A 88 -5.69 12.49 10.21
N ALA A 89 -5.21 12.61 11.45
CA ALA A 89 -5.76 11.89 12.60
C ALA A 89 -7.20 12.29 12.94
N GLY A 90 -7.56 13.55 12.75
CA GLY A 90 -8.95 14.03 12.84
C GLY A 90 -9.72 13.76 11.55
N PRO A 91 -9.34 14.39 10.41
CA PRO A 91 -10.13 14.34 9.18
C PRO A 91 -10.23 12.98 8.47
N ARG A 92 -9.21 12.12 8.64
CA ARG A 92 -8.98 10.83 7.91
C ARG A 92 -8.81 10.94 6.40
N VAL A 93 -9.39 11.95 5.78
CA VAL A 93 -9.38 12.20 4.34
C VAL A 93 -8.92 13.62 4.07
N ILE A 94 -7.95 13.76 3.17
CA ILE A 94 -7.53 15.05 2.61
C ILE A 94 -7.72 15.00 1.09
N ASN A 95 -8.53 15.91 0.57
CA ASN A 95 -8.69 16.16 -0.86
C ASN A 95 -7.83 17.36 -1.24
N ASP A 96 -6.77 17.17 -2.01
CA ASP A 96 -5.82 18.25 -2.27
C ASP A 96 -5.21 18.20 -3.68
N THR A 97 -4.67 19.33 -4.10
CA THR A 97 -3.98 19.53 -5.37
C THR A 97 -2.74 18.64 -5.52
N TYR A 98 -2.09 18.26 -4.42
CA TYR A 98 -0.93 17.36 -4.42
C TYR A 98 -1.30 15.88 -4.48
N GLY A 99 -2.49 15.52 -4.00
CA GLY A 99 -2.91 14.13 -3.91
C GLY A 99 -4.18 13.95 -3.11
N LEU A 100 -4.65 12.70 -3.10
CA LEU A 100 -5.75 12.24 -2.28
C LEU A 100 -5.17 11.35 -1.18
N PHE A 101 -5.34 11.74 0.09
CA PHE A 101 -4.69 11.09 1.22
C PHE A 101 -5.69 10.51 2.20
N PHE A 102 -5.49 9.25 2.57
CA PHE A 102 -6.38 8.51 3.46
C PHE A 102 -5.59 7.93 4.62
N TYR A 103 -6.03 8.17 5.85
CA TYR A 103 -5.42 7.60 7.05
C TYR A 103 -6.40 6.67 7.76
N ASP A 104 -6.05 5.39 7.83
CA ASP A 104 -6.75 4.41 8.65
C ASP A 104 -5.82 3.95 9.79
N PRO A 105 -6.07 4.40 11.04
CA PRO A 105 -5.25 4.02 12.19
C PRO A 105 -5.45 2.55 12.56
N ASP A 106 -6.62 2.00 12.26
CA ASP A 106 -6.97 0.62 12.60
C ASP A 106 -6.32 -0.32 11.59
N GLY A 107 -6.30 0.06 10.32
CA GLY A 107 -5.51 -0.61 9.29
C GLY A 107 -4.00 -0.34 9.39
N GLY A 108 -3.58 0.63 10.20
CA GLY A 108 -2.17 1.00 10.40
C GLY A 108 -1.51 1.60 9.16
N TYR A 109 -2.25 2.33 8.33
CA TYR A 109 -1.73 2.84 7.06
C TYR A 109 -2.11 4.28 6.79
N VAL A 110 -1.25 4.98 6.04
CA VAL A 110 -1.62 6.19 5.31
C VAL A 110 -1.43 5.91 3.83
N ALA A 111 -2.50 6.01 3.04
CA ALA A 111 -2.50 5.80 1.61
C ALA A 111 -2.49 7.15 0.88
N ALA A 112 -1.73 7.22 -0.22
CA ALA A 112 -1.64 8.37 -1.09
C ALA A 112 -1.99 7.98 -2.53
N TYR A 113 -2.90 8.72 -3.15
CA TYR A 113 -3.32 8.53 -4.53
C TYR A 113 -3.17 9.83 -5.32
N LYS A 114 -3.19 9.73 -6.65
CA LYS A 114 -3.26 10.91 -7.52
C LYS A 114 -4.45 11.79 -7.13
N LYS A 115 -4.26 13.09 -7.31
CA LYS A 115 -5.26 14.10 -6.95
C LYS A 115 -6.62 13.80 -7.57
N ASP A 116 -7.64 13.87 -6.73
CA ASP A 116 -9.06 13.85 -7.07
C ASP A 116 -9.82 14.53 -5.90
N TYR A 117 -11.10 14.82 -6.08
CA TYR A 117 -11.85 15.67 -5.16
C TYR A 117 -13.22 15.09 -4.80
N GLY A 118 -13.69 15.50 -3.62
CA GLY A 118 -15.03 15.17 -3.12
C GLY A 118 -15.12 13.80 -2.48
N TYR A 119 -14.01 13.28 -1.96
CA TYR A 119 -14.00 12.06 -1.16
C TYR A 119 -14.26 12.41 0.30
N ARG A 120 -15.09 11.58 0.94
CA ARG A 120 -15.37 11.65 2.37
C ARG A 120 -15.30 10.27 2.99
N PHE A 121 -15.05 10.24 4.29
CA PHE A 121 -15.15 9.01 5.06
C PHE A 121 -16.57 8.42 4.94
N TYR A 122 -16.68 7.09 4.87
CA TYR A 122 -17.98 6.40 4.81
C TYR A 122 -18.16 5.37 5.92
N GLY A 123 -17.14 4.57 6.23
CA GLY A 123 -17.26 3.49 7.21
C GLY A 123 -16.11 2.48 7.11
N TRP A 124 -16.39 1.23 7.48
CA TRP A 124 -15.43 0.13 7.37
C TRP A 124 -16.04 -1.10 6.71
N ARG A 125 -15.20 -1.81 5.95
CA ARG A 125 -15.50 -3.12 5.39
C ARG A 125 -14.30 -4.03 5.61
N ASN A 126 -14.49 -5.20 6.23
CA ASN A 126 -13.40 -6.12 6.58
C ASN A 126 -12.31 -5.46 7.45
N GLY A 127 -12.67 -4.46 8.25
CA GLY A 127 -11.76 -3.66 9.06
C GLY A 127 -11.00 -2.57 8.31
N VAL A 128 -11.17 -2.46 6.99
CA VAL A 128 -10.53 -1.45 6.13
C VAL A 128 -11.45 -0.26 5.95
N MET A 129 -10.92 0.96 6.10
CA MET A 129 -11.66 2.19 5.87
C MET A 129 -12.21 2.25 4.43
N VAL A 130 -13.49 2.61 4.34
CA VAL A 130 -14.21 2.88 3.10
C VAL A 130 -14.45 4.38 3.00
N VAL A 131 -14.24 4.93 1.80
CA VAL A 131 -14.54 6.33 1.46
C VAL A 131 -15.59 6.38 0.37
N GLU A 132 -16.42 7.42 0.36
CA GLU A 132 -17.38 7.70 -0.69
C GLU A 132 -16.85 8.86 -1.55
N GLY A 133 -16.82 8.67 -2.87
CA GLY A 133 -16.49 9.73 -3.82
C GLY A 133 -17.71 10.59 -4.19
N ARG A 134 -17.48 11.70 -4.89
CA ARG A 134 -18.53 12.67 -5.26
C ARG A 134 -19.72 12.10 -6.06
N ASP A 135 -19.54 10.96 -6.74
CA ASP A 135 -20.56 10.27 -7.53
C ASP A 135 -21.28 9.16 -6.75
N GLY A 136 -21.04 9.06 -5.43
CA GLY A 136 -21.59 8.02 -4.56
C GLY A 136 -20.88 6.67 -4.67
N THR A 137 -19.82 6.55 -5.47
CA THR A 137 -19.01 5.33 -5.52
C THR A 137 -18.29 5.13 -4.18
N LEU A 138 -18.37 3.91 -3.64
CA LEU A 138 -17.61 3.51 -2.45
C LEU A 138 -16.27 2.92 -2.87
N TRP A 139 -15.19 3.36 -2.23
CA TRP A 139 -13.82 2.94 -2.52
C TRP A 139 -13.15 2.39 -1.26
N SER A 140 -12.32 1.37 -1.43
CA SER A 140 -11.40 0.94 -0.39
C SER A 140 -10.30 2.00 -0.25
N ALA A 141 -10.12 2.54 0.95
CA ALA A 141 -9.05 3.51 1.19
C ALA A 141 -7.65 2.87 1.13
N LEU A 142 -7.55 1.56 1.37
CA LEU A 142 -6.27 0.83 1.31
C LEU A 142 -5.87 0.47 -0.12
N SER A 143 -6.75 -0.19 -0.87
CA SER A 143 -6.43 -0.70 -2.23
C SER A 143 -6.73 0.31 -3.33
N GLY A 144 -7.53 1.33 -3.05
CA GLY A 144 -8.03 2.28 -4.03
C GLY A 144 -9.05 1.68 -5.00
N VAL A 145 -9.51 0.45 -4.77
CA VAL A 145 -10.51 -0.20 -5.64
C VAL A 145 -11.91 0.32 -5.35
N ALA A 146 -12.68 0.62 -6.39
CA ALA A 146 -14.10 0.93 -6.31
C ALA A 146 -14.91 -0.34 -6.02
N LEU A 147 -15.58 -0.34 -4.88
CA LEU A 147 -16.29 -1.48 -4.30
C LEU A 147 -17.74 -1.56 -4.79
N ALA A 148 -18.39 -0.40 -4.91
CA ALA A 148 -19.79 -0.25 -5.33
C ALA A 148 -20.00 1.12 -5.99
N GLY A 149 -21.07 1.26 -6.78
CA GLY A 149 -21.40 2.48 -7.51
C GLY A 149 -20.91 2.47 -8.96
N ALA A 150 -20.98 3.63 -9.61
CA ALA A 150 -20.78 3.77 -11.05
C ALA A 150 -19.36 3.41 -11.52
N GLN A 151 -18.35 3.51 -10.63
CA GLN A 151 -16.97 3.19 -10.96
C GLN A 151 -16.53 1.79 -10.50
N LYS A 152 -17.44 0.91 -10.04
CA LYS A 152 -17.09 -0.42 -9.48
C LYS A 152 -16.05 -1.16 -10.33
N GLY A 153 -15.01 -1.67 -9.67
CA GLY A 153 -13.89 -2.38 -10.30
C GLY A 153 -12.76 -1.49 -10.82
N LYS A 154 -12.95 -0.17 -10.94
CA LYS A 154 -11.85 0.76 -11.20
C LYS A 154 -10.95 0.90 -9.98
N ARG A 155 -9.74 1.44 -10.17
CA ARG A 155 -8.75 1.65 -9.13
C ARG A 155 -8.18 3.06 -9.17
N LEU A 156 -8.06 3.70 -8.01
CA LEU A 156 -7.31 4.94 -7.81
C LEU A 156 -5.82 4.69 -8.03
N GLU A 157 -5.14 5.61 -8.71
CA GLU A 157 -3.70 5.46 -8.98
C GLU A 157 -2.89 5.86 -7.75
N ARG A 158 -2.21 4.90 -7.11
CA ARG A 158 -1.33 5.14 -5.95
C ARG A 158 -0.11 5.98 -6.37
N ILE A 159 0.27 6.93 -5.54
CA ILE A 159 1.52 7.70 -5.72
C ILE A 159 2.62 7.20 -4.78
N PRO A 160 3.91 7.32 -5.15
CA PRO A 160 5.03 7.01 -4.28
C PRO A 160 4.95 7.76 -2.95
N SER A 161 4.87 7.01 -1.86
CA SER A 161 4.83 7.55 -0.51
C SER A 161 5.35 6.55 0.50
N LEU A 162 5.83 7.04 1.64
CA LEU A 162 6.17 6.24 2.80
C LEU A 162 5.77 6.96 4.08
N THR A 163 5.60 6.21 5.16
CA THR A 163 5.44 6.77 6.51
C THR A 163 6.79 6.80 7.22
N THR A 164 7.13 7.94 7.82
CA THR A 164 8.39 8.14 8.58
C THR A 164 8.18 9.17 9.69
N GLN A 165 9.24 9.58 10.35
CA GLN A 165 9.22 10.62 11.38
C GLN A 165 9.62 11.98 10.81
N TRP A 166 9.03 13.05 11.33
CA TRP A 166 9.28 14.42 10.89
C TRP A 166 10.77 14.79 10.91
N GLY A 167 11.47 14.49 12.01
CA GLY A 167 12.88 14.81 12.18
C GLY A 167 13.74 14.12 11.12
N HIS A 168 13.49 12.83 10.86
CA HIS A 168 14.19 12.08 9.84
C HIS A 168 13.95 12.64 8.43
N TRP A 169 12.69 12.97 8.11
CA TRP A 169 12.35 13.59 6.82
C TRP A 169 13.07 14.94 6.63
N MET A 170 13.13 15.75 7.69
CA MET A 170 13.79 17.06 7.70
C MET A 170 15.29 17.01 7.42
N MET A 171 15.98 15.90 7.74
CA MET A 171 17.41 15.74 7.46
C MET A 171 17.72 15.76 5.96
N LEU A 172 16.77 15.32 5.12
CA LEU A 172 16.96 15.11 3.69
C LEU A 172 16.10 16.04 2.81
N HIS A 173 14.96 16.51 3.33
CA HIS A 173 13.94 17.20 2.54
C HIS A 173 13.41 18.50 3.18
N PRO A 174 14.26 19.42 3.69
CA PRO A 174 13.81 20.64 4.36
C PRO A 174 13.02 21.59 3.43
N GLU A 175 13.30 21.55 2.12
CA GLU A 175 12.64 22.41 1.12
C GLU A 175 11.38 21.79 0.52
N SER A 176 10.96 20.60 0.99
CA SER A 176 9.72 19.96 0.55
C SER A 176 8.48 20.67 1.12
N THR A 177 7.31 20.38 0.55
CA THR A 177 6.04 21.02 0.96
C THR A 177 5.50 20.43 2.27
N ALA A 178 4.95 21.27 3.13
CA ALA A 178 4.11 20.88 4.26
C ALA A 178 2.87 21.77 4.31
N TYR A 179 1.82 21.36 5.02
CA TYR A 179 0.68 22.23 5.26
C TYR A 179 0.99 23.29 6.33
N ASP A 180 0.44 24.48 6.15
CA ASP A 180 0.69 25.60 7.04
C ASP A 180 -0.12 25.47 8.34
N LEU A 181 0.59 25.31 9.45
CA LEU A 181 0.00 25.29 10.78
C LEU A 181 -0.42 26.67 11.29
N PHE A 182 -0.11 27.76 10.55
CA PHE A 182 -0.32 29.13 11.00
C PHE A 182 0.33 29.38 12.37
N ASP A 183 -0.46 29.71 13.39
CA ASP A 183 -0.09 29.91 14.80
C ASP A 183 -0.31 28.67 15.67
N GLY A 184 -0.67 27.53 15.06
CA GLY A 184 -1.02 26.29 15.74
C GLY A 184 -2.46 26.23 16.28
N GLN A 185 -3.26 27.30 16.13
CA GLN A 185 -4.64 27.34 16.64
C GLN A 185 -5.66 26.81 15.64
N LYS A 186 -5.39 26.99 14.33
CA LYS A 186 -6.30 26.57 13.26
C LYS A 186 -6.39 25.04 13.12
N TYR A 187 -5.24 24.36 13.12
CA TYR A 187 -5.15 22.91 12.99
C TYR A 187 -4.65 22.31 14.29
N LYS A 188 -5.59 21.89 15.14
CA LYS A 188 -5.29 21.33 16.45
C LYS A 188 -4.71 19.92 16.34
N VAL A 189 -3.76 19.62 17.22
CA VAL A 189 -3.20 18.27 17.37
C VAL A 189 -4.29 17.30 17.80
N THR A 190 -4.48 16.24 17.02
CA THR A 190 -5.31 15.10 17.38
C THR A 190 -4.41 13.92 17.78
N PRO A 191 -4.55 13.35 18.99
CA PRO A 191 -3.82 12.15 19.39
C PRO A 191 -4.08 10.99 18.43
N LEU A 192 -3.06 10.15 18.19
CA LEU A 192 -3.27 8.92 17.45
C LEU A 192 -4.07 7.93 18.33
N PRO A 193 -5.04 7.18 17.78
CA PRO A 193 -5.77 6.19 18.56
C PRO A 193 -4.85 5.11 19.13
N GLU A 194 -5.05 4.75 20.40
CA GLU A 194 -4.30 3.68 21.07
C GLU A 194 -4.89 2.28 20.83
N SER A 195 -6.13 2.22 20.34
CA SER A 195 -6.85 0.97 20.06
C SER A 195 -7.73 1.10 18.83
N ASN A 196 -8.04 -0.06 18.24
CA ASN A 196 -8.92 -0.15 17.08
C ASN A 196 -10.36 0.23 17.44
N ARG A 197 -11.06 0.90 16.54
CA ARG A 197 -12.47 1.22 16.74
C ARG A 197 -13.32 -0.04 16.71
N SER A 198 -14.36 -0.05 17.55
CA SER A 198 -15.33 -1.16 17.57
C SER A 198 -16.05 -1.32 16.23
N ASP A 199 -16.26 -0.23 15.47
CA ASP A 199 -16.87 -0.25 14.14
C ASP A 199 -16.00 -1.01 13.12
N SER A 200 -14.69 -0.72 13.08
CA SER A 200 -13.71 -1.47 12.28
C SER A 200 -13.71 -2.93 12.69
N GLN A 201 -13.57 -3.23 14.00
CA GLN A 201 -13.54 -4.60 14.52
C GLN A 201 -14.81 -5.40 14.15
N LYS A 202 -16.00 -4.81 14.29
CA LYS A 202 -17.30 -5.44 13.96
C LYS A 202 -17.46 -5.76 12.47
N SER A 203 -16.71 -5.07 11.60
CA SER A 203 -16.71 -5.30 10.16
C SER A 203 -15.71 -6.39 9.72
N ARG A 204 -14.81 -6.85 10.60
CA ARG A 204 -13.79 -7.86 10.28
C ARG A 204 -14.43 -9.25 10.09
N GLY A 205 -13.89 -10.02 9.14
CA GLY A 205 -14.20 -11.44 8.95
C GLY A 205 -13.32 -12.37 9.80
N PRO A 206 -13.22 -13.66 9.45
CA PRO A 206 -12.46 -14.66 10.22
C PRO A 206 -10.94 -14.43 10.26
N GLY A 207 -10.42 -13.45 9.52
CA GLY A 207 -8.99 -13.19 9.37
C GLY A 207 -8.28 -14.21 8.47
N ASP A 208 -6.99 -14.03 8.31
CA ASP A 208 -6.11 -14.90 7.53
C ASP A 208 -5.01 -15.44 8.43
N SER A 209 -4.97 -16.76 8.61
CA SER A 209 -4.09 -17.44 9.58
C SER A 209 -2.63 -17.51 9.17
N ARG A 210 -2.25 -17.07 7.96
CA ARG A 210 -0.85 -17.09 7.51
C ARG A 210 0.04 -16.18 8.35
N LEU A 211 -0.51 -15.11 8.92
CA LEU A 211 0.17 -14.20 9.85
C LEU A 211 -0.81 -13.72 10.94
N PRO A 212 -0.35 -13.32 12.13
CA PRO A 212 -1.18 -12.63 13.11
C PRO A 212 -1.84 -11.36 12.54
N ALA A 213 -3.10 -11.10 12.90
CA ALA A 213 -3.89 -10.00 12.35
C ALA A 213 -3.21 -8.62 12.46
N GLU A 214 -2.55 -8.36 13.59
CA GLU A 214 -1.91 -7.07 13.91
C GLU A 214 -0.45 -6.99 13.44
N THR A 215 0.08 -8.01 12.74
CA THR A 215 1.43 -7.96 12.17
C THR A 215 1.56 -6.79 11.18
N GLU A 216 2.57 -5.94 11.38
CA GLU A 216 2.90 -4.91 10.42
C GLU A 216 3.58 -5.51 9.20
N VAL A 217 3.10 -5.10 8.04
CA VAL A 217 3.55 -5.61 6.76
C VAL A 217 3.76 -4.47 5.78
N LEU A 218 4.68 -4.65 4.84
CA LEU A 218 4.69 -3.89 3.60
C LEU A 218 4.03 -4.72 2.50
N GLY A 219 2.86 -4.31 2.05
CA GLY A 219 2.23 -4.87 0.87
C GLY A 219 2.82 -4.24 -0.39
N VAL A 220 3.19 -5.05 -1.37
CA VAL A 220 3.78 -4.62 -2.65
C VAL A 220 2.90 -5.09 -3.80
N GLU A 221 2.54 -4.18 -4.68
CA GLU A 221 1.67 -4.41 -5.83
C GLU A 221 2.50 -4.32 -7.14
N ALA A 222 2.45 -5.34 -7.99
CA ALA A 222 3.04 -5.27 -9.34
C ALA A 222 2.17 -6.00 -10.37
N GLY A 223 1.40 -5.22 -11.13
CA GLY A 223 0.39 -5.77 -12.03
C GLY A 223 -0.66 -6.52 -11.22
N ASP A 224 -0.97 -7.75 -11.64
CA ASP A 224 -1.99 -8.59 -11.00
C ASP A 224 -1.45 -9.43 -9.83
N ARG A 225 -0.15 -9.35 -9.54
CA ARG A 225 0.48 -10.06 -8.42
C ARG A 225 0.75 -9.13 -7.26
N THR A 226 0.45 -9.62 -6.07
CA THR A 226 0.78 -8.97 -4.80
C THR A 226 1.66 -9.88 -3.95
N ILE A 227 2.63 -9.26 -3.31
CA ILE A 227 3.49 -9.92 -2.31
C ILE A 227 3.51 -9.06 -1.06
N VAL A 228 3.54 -9.70 0.09
CA VAL A 228 3.59 -9.03 1.39
C VAL A 228 4.88 -9.38 2.11
N PHE A 229 5.50 -8.39 2.74
CA PHE A 229 6.72 -8.55 3.54
C PHE A 229 6.39 -8.25 5.00
N PRO A 230 6.41 -9.26 5.89
CA PRO A 230 6.34 -9.02 7.33
C PRO A 230 7.52 -8.15 7.78
N LEU A 231 7.24 -7.05 8.48
CA LEU A 231 8.26 -6.14 8.94
C LEU A 231 8.72 -6.55 10.35
N ASP A 232 9.99 -6.92 10.49
CA ASP A 232 10.57 -7.34 11.78
C ASP A 232 11.18 -6.16 12.53
N HIS A 233 10.51 -5.76 13.62
CA HIS A 233 10.95 -4.70 14.52
C HIS A 233 12.21 -5.04 15.33
N ARG A 234 12.72 -6.28 15.27
CA ARG A 234 13.97 -6.68 15.93
C ARG A 234 15.20 -6.25 15.15
N THR A 235 15.04 -5.92 13.87
CA THR A 235 16.14 -5.47 13.02
C THR A 235 16.09 -3.96 12.83
N GLU A 236 17.22 -3.30 13.07
CA GLU A 236 17.35 -1.85 12.88
C GLU A 236 17.23 -1.47 11.40
N ARG A 237 17.74 -2.32 10.51
CA ARG A 237 17.76 -2.08 9.06
C ARG A 237 17.79 -3.40 8.31
N ALA A 238 17.02 -3.51 7.23
CA ALA A 238 16.96 -4.73 6.41
C ALA A 238 16.70 -4.42 4.93
N CYS A 239 17.21 -5.29 4.06
CA CYS A 239 16.86 -5.36 2.64
C CYS A 239 16.23 -6.72 2.37
N PHE A 240 14.99 -6.74 1.89
CA PHE A 240 14.34 -7.97 1.43
C PHE A 240 14.31 -7.97 -0.09
N THR A 241 14.87 -9.02 -0.71
CA THR A 241 14.89 -9.15 -2.17
C THR A 241 13.75 -10.04 -2.63
N ALA A 242 13.16 -9.70 -3.76
CA ALA A 242 12.12 -10.50 -4.40
C ALA A 242 12.13 -10.29 -5.92
N VAL A 243 11.50 -11.20 -6.65
CA VAL A 243 11.12 -10.99 -8.05
C VAL A 243 9.62 -10.77 -8.08
N VAL A 244 9.18 -9.57 -8.46
CA VAL A 244 7.76 -9.22 -8.50
C VAL A 244 7.36 -8.90 -9.93
N ASN A 245 6.50 -9.74 -10.50
CA ASN A 245 6.11 -9.72 -11.92
C ASN A 245 7.33 -9.81 -12.87
N ALA A 246 8.18 -10.83 -12.65
CA ALA A 246 9.40 -11.10 -13.42
C ALA A 246 10.47 -9.98 -13.41
N GLN A 247 10.34 -9.00 -12.51
CA GLN A 247 11.25 -7.87 -12.38
C GLN A 247 11.88 -7.86 -10.98
N PRO A 248 13.21 -7.76 -10.86
CA PRO A 248 13.89 -7.65 -9.58
C PRO A 248 13.39 -6.47 -8.75
N ALA A 249 13.13 -6.72 -7.47
CA ALA A 249 12.70 -5.71 -6.52
C ALA A 249 13.44 -5.88 -5.19
N VAL A 250 13.55 -4.76 -4.48
CA VAL A 250 14.06 -4.71 -3.12
C VAL A 250 13.10 -3.92 -2.23
N VAL A 251 12.87 -4.43 -1.02
CA VAL A 251 12.21 -3.69 0.05
C VAL A 251 13.27 -3.21 1.02
N PHE A 252 13.26 -1.91 1.27
CA PHE A 252 14.04 -1.28 2.31
C PHE A 252 13.20 -1.18 3.58
N TRP A 253 13.80 -1.54 4.72
CA TRP A 253 13.22 -1.36 6.05
C TRP A 253 14.22 -0.62 6.95
N TYR A 254 13.75 0.43 7.61
CA TYR A 254 14.48 1.17 8.63
C TYR A 254 13.66 1.23 9.93
N GLY A 255 14.10 0.46 10.92
CA GLY A 255 13.45 0.27 12.21
C GLY A 255 13.30 1.53 13.06
N PRO A 256 14.31 2.41 13.18
CA PRO A 256 14.21 3.61 14.02
C PRO A 256 13.03 4.53 13.70
N THR A 257 12.70 4.69 12.42
CA THR A 257 11.52 5.46 11.98
C THR A 257 10.33 4.58 11.58
N ARG A 258 10.48 3.26 11.71
CA ARG A 258 9.50 2.23 11.32
C ARG A 258 9.03 2.37 9.88
N SER A 259 9.95 2.63 8.98
CA SER A 259 9.64 2.99 7.60
C SER A 259 10.09 1.93 6.62
N ALA A 260 9.24 1.63 5.65
CA ALA A 260 9.53 0.70 4.57
C ALA A 260 9.01 1.20 3.22
N ALA A 261 9.76 0.85 2.17
CA ALA A 261 9.41 1.17 0.79
C ALA A 261 9.98 0.09 -0.16
N ALA A 262 9.30 -0.13 -1.28
CA ALA A 262 9.70 -1.08 -2.30
C ALA A 262 10.17 -0.39 -3.58
N PHE A 263 11.21 -0.95 -4.19
CA PHE A 263 11.86 -0.40 -5.38
C PHE A 263 12.20 -1.49 -6.38
N ARG A 264 12.28 -1.13 -7.66
CA ARG A 264 13.00 -1.94 -8.65
C ARG A 264 14.47 -1.88 -8.34
N SER A 265 15.13 -3.04 -8.30
CA SER A 265 16.57 -3.12 -8.05
C SER A 265 17.36 -3.07 -9.36
N VAL A 266 16.93 -2.21 -10.30
CA VAL A 266 17.57 -2.03 -11.61
C VAL A 266 17.74 -0.53 -11.85
N VAL A 267 18.97 -0.11 -12.18
CA VAL A 267 19.32 1.27 -12.52
C VAL A 267 20.11 1.25 -13.81
N GLU A 268 19.69 2.05 -14.79
CA GLU A 268 20.34 2.13 -16.12
C GLU A 268 20.56 0.76 -16.78
N GLY A 269 19.61 -0.17 -16.60
CA GLY A 269 19.68 -1.53 -17.15
C GLY A 269 20.57 -2.51 -16.36
N ARG A 270 21.27 -2.06 -15.32
CA ARG A 270 22.06 -2.91 -14.43
C ARG A 270 21.23 -3.33 -13.21
N SER A 271 21.16 -4.63 -12.94
CA SER A 271 20.62 -5.14 -11.67
C SER A 271 21.59 -4.84 -10.53
N LEU A 272 21.06 -4.36 -9.41
CA LEU A 272 21.80 -4.02 -8.19
C LEU A 272 21.40 -4.94 -7.04
N THR A 273 22.38 -5.33 -6.23
CA THR A 273 22.21 -6.14 -5.03
C THR A 273 22.40 -5.27 -3.81
N PHE A 274 21.31 -5.02 -3.09
CA PHE A 274 21.34 -4.16 -1.90
C PHE A 274 21.56 -4.94 -0.63
N TYR A 275 22.19 -4.28 0.34
CA TYR A 275 22.29 -4.75 1.71
C TYR A 275 22.17 -3.57 2.68
N ALA A 276 21.72 -3.87 3.88
CA ALA A 276 21.65 -2.88 4.96
C ALA A 276 23.02 -2.79 5.63
N ASP A 277 23.67 -1.64 5.52
CA ASP A 277 25.05 -1.44 5.94
C ASP A 277 25.09 -0.81 7.34
N LYS A 278 25.63 -1.52 8.35
CA LYS A 278 25.58 -1.08 9.75
C LYS A 278 26.35 0.21 10.05
N ILE A 279 27.35 0.54 9.23
CA ILE A 279 28.17 1.75 9.39
C ILE A 279 27.63 2.92 8.57
N SER A 280 26.58 2.71 7.76
CA SER A 280 25.95 3.79 7.02
C SER A 280 25.23 4.77 7.95
N PRO A 281 25.27 6.08 7.63
CA PRO A 281 24.49 7.07 8.36
C PRO A 281 22.99 6.77 8.23
N GLU A 282 22.21 7.23 9.19
CA GLU A 282 20.76 7.05 9.19
C GLU A 282 20.08 7.62 7.95
N THR A 283 20.65 8.68 7.35
CA THR A 283 20.12 9.30 6.13
C THR A 283 20.27 8.42 4.88
N ALA A 284 21.16 7.42 4.90
CA ALA A 284 21.39 6.53 3.77
C ALA A 284 21.81 5.12 4.22
N PRO A 285 20.91 4.36 4.87
CA PRO A 285 21.28 3.15 5.61
C PRO A 285 21.53 1.92 4.71
N PHE A 286 21.32 2.05 3.40
CA PHE A 286 21.43 0.96 2.42
C PHE A 286 22.59 1.19 1.45
N LYS A 287 23.20 0.11 0.97
CA LYS A 287 24.30 0.16 0.01
C LYS A 287 24.14 -0.93 -1.04
N ASP A 288 24.52 -0.66 -2.29
CA ASP A 288 24.61 -1.70 -3.33
C ASP A 288 26.01 -2.30 -3.43
N LYS A 289 26.12 -3.56 -3.85
CA LYS A 289 27.41 -4.28 -3.95
C LYS A 289 28.20 -3.90 -5.21
N GLU A 290 27.51 -3.53 -6.28
CA GLU A 290 28.08 -3.38 -7.62
C GLU A 290 28.87 -2.07 -7.77
N THR A 291 28.42 -1.01 -7.11
CA THR A 291 29.02 0.32 -7.17
C THR A 291 29.43 0.85 -5.80
N GLY A 292 28.89 0.28 -4.73
CA GLY A 292 29.09 0.80 -3.39
C GLY A 292 28.38 2.13 -3.15
N THR A 293 27.32 2.44 -3.90
CA THR A 293 26.55 3.67 -3.68
C THR A 293 25.69 3.51 -2.43
N ARG A 294 25.62 4.54 -1.59
CA ARG A 294 24.70 4.62 -0.44
C ARG A 294 23.37 5.22 -0.87
N TRP A 295 22.29 4.64 -0.37
CA TRP A 295 20.93 4.96 -0.78
C TRP A 295 20.08 5.39 0.42
N THR A 296 19.32 6.47 0.23
CA THR A 296 18.30 6.90 1.18
C THR A 296 17.15 5.90 1.22
N LEU A 297 16.34 5.99 2.26
CA LEU A 297 15.09 5.22 2.36
C LEU A 297 14.11 5.52 1.21
N ALA A 298 14.15 6.73 0.64
CA ALA A 298 13.36 7.12 -0.52
C ALA A 298 13.98 6.65 -1.87
N GLY A 299 15.03 5.81 -1.84
CA GLY A 299 15.63 5.21 -3.02
C GLY A 299 16.53 6.14 -3.81
N ARG A 300 17.15 7.16 -3.19
CA ARG A 300 18.10 8.07 -3.86
C ARG A 300 19.54 7.71 -3.53
N GLY A 301 20.39 7.61 -4.54
CA GLY A 301 21.84 7.50 -4.37
C GLY A 301 22.43 8.84 -3.91
N VAL A 302 23.12 8.88 -2.78
CA VAL A 302 23.66 10.13 -2.20
C VAL A 302 25.19 10.17 -2.08
N ASP A 303 25.84 9.02 -2.10
CA ASP A 303 27.29 8.87 -1.97
C ASP A 303 27.75 7.65 -2.78
N GLY A 304 28.73 7.83 -3.68
CA GLY A 304 29.21 6.79 -4.60
C GLY A 304 28.88 7.05 -6.09
N PRO A 305 29.21 6.11 -6.99
CA PRO A 305 29.13 6.33 -8.44
C PRO A 305 27.72 6.61 -8.99
N LEU A 306 26.67 6.15 -8.32
CA LEU A 306 25.27 6.39 -8.73
C LEU A 306 24.63 7.56 -7.96
N LYS A 307 25.44 8.47 -7.40
CA LYS A 307 24.94 9.67 -6.73
C LYS A 307 24.05 10.49 -7.65
N GLY A 308 22.88 10.89 -7.15
CA GLY A 308 21.87 11.65 -7.88
C GLY A 308 20.85 10.78 -8.60
N GLN A 309 21.13 9.48 -8.78
CA GLN A 309 20.17 8.54 -9.37
C GLN A 309 19.09 8.14 -8.36
N GLU A 310 17.94 7.74 -8.90
CA GLU A 310 16.79 7.28 -8.13
C GLU A 310 16.36 5.88 -8.56
N LEU A 311 16.01 5.07 -7.57
CA LEU A 311 15.36 3.79 -7.83
C LEU A 311 13.91 4.02 -8.26
N THR A 312 13.43 3.18 -9.17
CA THR A 312 12.01 3.21 -9.56
C THR A 312 11.18 2.61 -8.44
N TRP A 313 10.25 3.39 -7.89
CA TRP A 313 9.32 2.92 -6.87
C TRP A 313 8.42 1.81 -7.41
N VAL A 314 8.20 0.79 -6.58
CA VAL A 314 7.14 -0.19 -6.80
C VAL A 314 5.97 0.20 -5.89
N PRO A 315 4.72 0.27 -6.38
CA PRO A 315 3.57 0.59 -5.54
C PRO A 315 3.54 -0.30 -4.31
N SER A 316 3.60 0.32 -3.13
CA SER A 316 3.64 -0.38 -1.86
C SER A 316 3.02 0.44 -0.75
N ILE A 317 2.57 -0.22 0.31
CA ILE A 317 1.99 0.44 1.48
C ILE A 317 2.23 -0.37 2.75
N GLN A 318 2.65 0.31 3.82
CA GLN A 318 2.70 -0.27 5.15
C GLN A 318 1.30 -0.32 5.73
N CYS A 319 0.90 -1.47 6.25
CA CYS A 319 -0.39 -1.66 6.89
C CYS A 319 -0.34 -2.87 7.84
N ARG A 320 -1.44 -3.15 8.53
CA ARG A 320 -1.63 -4.37 9.32
C ARG A 320 -2.11 -5.51 8.43
N TRP A 321 -1.67 -6.72 8.77
CA TRP A 321 -1.97 -7.91 7.99
C TRP A 321 -3.45 -8.15 7.77
N PHE A 322 -4.30 -7.92 8.77
CA PHE A 322 -5.75 -8.13 8.61
C PHE A 322 -6.33 -7.23 7.50
N ALA A 323 -5.80 -6.00 7.37
CA ALA A 323 -6.27 -5.04 6.37
C ALA A 323 -5.78 -5.44 4.97
N TRP A 324 -4.50 -5.82 4.86
CA TRP A 324 -3.93 -6.26 3.58
C TRP A 324 -4.59 -7.54 3.05
N SER A 325 -4.67 -8.58 3.88
CA SER A 325 -5.23 -9.89 3.49
C SER A 325 -6.72 -9.83 3.17
N ALA A 326 -7.46 -8.88 3.75
CA ALA A 326 -8.86 -8.64 3.41
C ALA A 326 -9.05 -8.11 1.98
N GLU A 327 -8.10 -7.30 1.48
CA GLU A 327 -8.16 -6.71 0.13
C GLU A 327 -7.42 -7.57 -0.91
N TYR A 328 -6.41 -8.34 -0.47
CA TYR A 328 -5.55 -9.16 -1.31
C TYR A 328 -5.40 -10.59 -0.76
N PRO A 329 -6.48 -11.41 -0.72
CA PRO A 329 -6.43 -12.73 -0.11
C PRO A 329 -5.46 -13.70 -0.81
N GLN A 330 -5.22 -13.51 -2.11
CA GLN A 330 -4.28 -14.33 -2.89
C GLN A 330 -2.82 -13.83 -2.84
N THR A 331 -2.52 -12.81 -2.02
CA THR A 331 -1.15 -12.28 -1.87
C THR A 331 -0.18 -13.37 -1.46
N GLU A 332 1.02 -13.35 -2.03
CA GLU A 332 2.12 -14.19 -1.59
C GLU A 332 2.71 -13.63 -0.30
N VAL A 333 3.01 -14.47 0.69
CA VAL A 333 3.75 -14.06 1.88
C VAL A 333 5.22 -14.32 1.64
N TRP A 334 6.01 -13.25 1.58
CA TRP A 334 7.45 -13.36 1.40
C TRP A 334 8.05 -14.15 2.57
N ASN A 335 8.90 -15.12 2.24
CA ASN A 335 9.74 -15.80 3.20
C ASN A 335 11.17 -15.91 2.64
N ALA A 336 12.16 -15.87 3.53
CA ALA A 336 13.57 -15.88 3.15
C ALA A 336 14.03 -17.20 2.50
N ALA A 337 13.24 -18.28 2.60
CA ALA A 337 13.56 -19.60 2.03
C ALA A 337 13.03 -19.79 0.60
N SER A 338 12.23 -18.83 0.08
CA SER A 338 11.61 -18.88 -1.26
C SER A 338 12.50 -18.38 -2.40
N ASN A 339 13.75 -17.95 -2.15
CA ASN A 339 14.66 -17.41 -3.16
C ASN A 339 16.03 -18.08 -3.16
#